data_AF-A0A8T0AGI2-F1
#
_entry.id   AF-A0A8T0AGI2-F1
#
_cell.length_a   1.000
_cell.length_b   1.000
_cell.length_c   1.000
_cell.angle_alpha   90.00
_cell.angle_beta   90.00
_cell.angle_gamma   90.00
#
_symmetry.space_group_name_H-M   'P 1'
#
loop_
_entity.id
_entity.type
_entity.pdbx_description
1 polymer ?
#
loop_
_entity_poly.entity_id
_entity_poly.type
_entity_poly.pdbx_seq_one_letter_code
_entity_poly.pdbx_strand_id
1 'polypeptide(L)'
;ITYLPHLLTSLTIKYHTLFTVKTSDIKELHVRTVKSGEDVTIACDLSLIRDKSKVVWYRQSFGKVPQFFAKRYGTNSYTFTDGFNDNRFSFTVNEHQFDLNIKNLREDDGGEYFCGEMEGTTIKFTSGARLQF
;
A
#
# COMPACT_ATOMS: atom_id res chain seq x y z
N ILE A 1 -17.93 27.14 44.41
CA ILE A 1 -18.82 26.87 43.26
C ILE A 1 -17.93 26.80 42.03
N THR A 2 -17.79 25.58 41.53
CA THR A 2 -17.11 25.16 40.30
C THR A 2 -17.68 25.84 39.06
N TYR A 3 -16.89 26.00 37.99
CA TYR A 3 -17.12 25.36 36.67
C TYR A 3 -16.01 25.75 35.68
N LEU A 4 -15.26 24.73 35.24
CA LEU A 4 -14.28 24.72 34.16
C LEU A 4 -15.05 24.60 32.82
N PRO A 5 -14.71 25.32 31.74
CA PRO A 5 -15.45 25.19 30.49
C PRO A 5 -15.16 23.85 29.83
N HIS A 6 -16.26 23.24 29.37
CA HIS A 6 -16.37 21.88 28.88
C HIS A 6 -15.47 21.57 27.66
N LEU A 7 -14.85 20.40 27.72
CA LEU A 7 -14.20 19.72 26.60
C LEU A 7 -15.25 19.46 25.50
N LEU A 8 -15.14 20.13 24.36
CA LEU A 8 -15.87 19.76 23.15
C LEU A 8 -15.26 18.45 22.61
N THR A 9 -15.76 17.31 23.07
CA THR A 9 -15.42 16.02 22.48
C THR A 9 -16.02 15.95 21.07
N SER A 10 -15.17 16.06 20.05
CA SER A 10 -15.54 15.86 18.64
C SER A 10 -16.07 14.44 18.46
N LEU A 11 -17.36 14.29 18.16
CA LEU A 11 -17.96 13.02 17.74
C LEU A 11 -17.49 12.72 16.31
N THR A 12 -16.41 11.96 16.17
CA THR A 12 -16.04 11.39 14.87
C THR A 12 -16.94 10.19 14.61
N ILE A 13 -17.96 10.35 13.77
CA ILE A 13 -18.73 9.22 13.23
C ILE A 13 -17.76 8.40 12.37
N LYS A 14 -17.24 7.28 12.92
CA LYS A 14 -16.45 6.31 12.15
C LYS A 14 -17.40 5.50 11.26
N TYR A 15 -17.68 6.00 10.06
CA TYR A 15 -18.30 5.21 9.01
C TYR A 15 -17.39 4.01 8.71
N HIS A 16 -17.84 2.80 9.05
CA HIS A 16 -17.10 1.58 8.72
C HIS A 16 -17.43 1.22 7.27
N THR A 17 -16.67 1.76 6.32
CA THR A 17 -16.76 1.34 4.92
C THR A 17 -16.27 -0.09 4.82
N LEU A 18 -17.18 -1.02 4.53
CA LEU A 18 -16.83 -2.42 4.27
C LEU A 18 -16.10 -2.48 2.91
N PHE A 19 -14.84 -2.89 2.93
CA PHE A 19 -14.10 -3.21 1.72
C PHE A 19 -14.19 -4.70 1.46
N THR A 20 -14.59 -5.08 0.25
CA THR A 20 -14.59 -6.46 -0.20
C THR A 20 -13.32 -6.73 -0.98
N VAL A 21 -12.62 -7.82 -0.69
CA VAL A 21 -11.48 -8.25 -1.50
C VAL A 21 -11.98 -9.26 -2.51
N LYS A 22 -11.80 -8.99 -3.80
CA LYS A 22 -11.99 -10.01 -4.85
C LYS A 22 -10.74 -10.87 -4.92
N THR A 23 -10.93 -12.17 -5.02
CA THR A 23 -9.84 -13.09 -5.35
C THR A 23 -9.21 -12.65 -6.66
N SER A 24 -7.90 -12.44 -6.64
CA SER A 24 -7.14 -12.15 -7.85
C SER A 24 -6.93 -13.44 -8.66
N ASP A 25 -6.74 -13.30 -9.96
CA ASP A 25 -6.26 -14.39 -10.82
C ASP A 25 -4.77 -14.71 -10.60
N ILE A 26 -4.07 -13.88 -9.80
CA ILE A 26 -2.69 -14.15 -9.35
C ILE A 26 -2.71 -15.36 -8.43
N LYS A 27 -2.11 -16.46 -8.90
CA LYS A 27 -1.98 -17.68 -8.10
C LYS A 27 -0.75 -17.64 -7.18
N GLU A 28 0.30 -16.95 -7.59
CA GLU A 28 1.59 -16.93 -6.89
C GLU A 28 2.23 -15.54 -6.94
N LEU A 29 2.86 -15.13 -5.84
CA LEU A 29 3.66 -13.91 -5.79
C LEU A 29 5.04 -14.14 -6.39
N HIS A 30 5.61 -13.09 -6.99
CA HIS A 30 7.02 -13.14 -7.36
C HIS A 30 7.90 -13.15 -6.10
N VAL A 31 8.49 -14.29 -5.77
CA VAL A 31 9.40 -14.40 -4.62
C VAL A 31 10.78 -13.90 -5.02
N ARG A 32 11.28 -12.93 -4.26
CA ARG A 32 12.62 -12.35 -4.44
C ARG A 32 13.42 -12.52 -3.16
N THR A 33 14.49 -13.31 -3.24
CA THR A 33 15.50 -13.36 -2.19
C THR A 33 16.31 -12.07 -2.22
N VAL A 34 16.41 -11.39 -1.09
CA VAL A 34 17.08 -10.09 -0.93
C VAL A 34 18.05 -10.14 0.24
N LYS A 35 18.98 -9.19 0.28
CA LYS A 35 19.90 -9.01 1.40
C LYS A 35 19.75 -7.63 2.02
N SER A 36 20.13 -7.51 3.30
CA SER A 36 20.18 -6.20 3.95
C SER A 36 21.10 -5.25 3.19
N GLY A 37 20.68 -4.00 3.05
CA GLY A 37 21.40 -2.96 2.31
C GLY A 37 21.11 -2.92 0.81
N GLU A 38 20.40 -3.91 0.24
CA GLU A 38 20.01 -3.87 -1.18
C GLU A 38 18.91 -2.83 -1.45
N ASP A 39 18.92 -2.29 -2.67
CA ASP A 39 17.84 -1.48 -3.21
C ASP A 39 16.97 -2.34 -4.11
N VAL A 40 15.65 -2.25 -3.96
CA VAL A 40 14.70 -3.03 -4.76
C VAL A 40 13.58 -2.17 -5.32
N THR A 41 13.15 -2.55 -6.52
CA THR A 41 11.94 -2.05 -7.15
C THR A 41 10.97 -3.21 -7.34
N ILE A 42 9.71 -3.02 -6.95
CA ILE A 42 8.60 -3.95 -7.14
C ILE A 42 7.62 -3.30 -8.13
N ALA A 43 7.50 -3.91 -9.31
CA ALA A 43 6.66 -3.38 -10.37
C ALA A 43 5.17 -3.62 -10.11
N CYS A 44 4.34 -2.63 -10.46
CA CYS A 44 2.89 -2.82 -10.54
C CYS A 44 2.49 -3.12 -11.99
N ASP A 45 1.76 -4.23 -12.21
CA ASP A 45 1.21 -4.51 -13.52
C ASP A 45 -0.04 -3.66 -13.77
N LEU A 46 0.16 -2.51 -14.43
CA LEU A 46 -0.92 -1.61 -14.81
C LEU A 46 -1.73 -2.08 -16.02
N SER A 47 -1.31 -3.13 -16.73
CA SER A 47 -2.05 -3.64 -17.90
C SER A 47 -3.38 -4.30 -17.52
N LEU A 48 -3.46 -4.81 -16.29
CA LEU A 48 -4.64 -5.45 -15.72
C LEU A 48 -5.57 -4.48 -14.96
N ILE A 49 -5.19 -3.20 -14.90
CA ILE A 49 -5.90 -2.14 -14.17
C ILE A 49 -6.73 -1.33 -15.16
N ARG A 50 -8.03 -1.16 -14.86
CA ARG A 50 -8.96 -0.45 -15.73
C ARG A 50 -8.85 1.06 -15.53
N ASP A 51 -8.81 1.50 -14.28
CA ASP A 51 -8.69 2.89 -13.87
C ASP A 51 -7.38 3.10 -13.12
N LYS A 52 -6.36 3.57 -13.86
CA LYS A 52 -5.03 3.86 -13.32
C LYS A 52 -5.01 4.95 -12.24
N SER A 53 -6.09 5.72 -12.07
CA SER A 53 -6.19 6.69 -10.97
C SER A 53 -6.52 6.02 -9.62
N LYS A 54 -6.97 4.76 -9.63
CA LYS A 54 -7.44 4.00 -8.47
C LYS A 54 -6.47 2.88 -8.04
N VAL A 55 -5.20 3.01 -8.40
CA VAL A 55 -4.18 2.04 -8.01
C VAL A 55 -3.78 2.21 -6.56
N VAL A 56 -3.75 1.11 -5.84
CA VAL A 56 -3.40 1.03 -4.42
C VAL A 56 -2.32 -0.02 -4.20
N TRP A 57 -1.53 0.20 -3.17
CA TRP A 57 -0.55 -0.74 -2.65
C TRP A 57 -0.93 -1.16 -1.24
N TYR A 58 -0.80 -2.45 -0.97
CA TYR A 58 -0.87 -3.05 0.35
C TYR A 58 0.47 -3.68 0.69
N ARG A 59 0.85 -3.60 1.96
CA ARG A 59 2.02 -4.27 2.52
C ARG A 59 1.57 -5.22 3.63
N GLN A 60 2.15 -6.41 3.65
CA GLN A 60 2.02 -7.36 4.73
C GLN A 60 3.42 -7.78 5.17
N SER A 61 3.92 -7.18 6.25
CA SER A 61 5.15 -7.67 6.87
C SER A 61 4.93 -9.06 7.46
N PHE A 62 5.99 -9.86 7.56
CA PHE A 62 5.89 -11.22 8.12
C PHE A 62 5.26 -11.23 9.52
N GLY A 63 4.26 -12.10 9.71
CA GLY A 63 3.52 -12.22 10.97
C GLY A 63 2.58 -11.04 11.28
N LYS A 64 2.37 -10.12 10.34
CA LYS A 64 1.44 -8.99 10.48
C LYS A 64 0.23 -9.16 9.55
N VAL A 65 -0.84 -8.44 9.86
CA VAL A 65 -2.00 -8.32 8.98
C VAL A 65 -1.69 -7.39 7.81
N PRO A 66 -2.36 -7.54 6.65
CA PRO A 66 -2.21 -6.61 5.53
C PRO A 66 -2.60 -5.19 5.94
N GLN A 67 -1.82 -4.22 5.46
CA GLN A 67 -2.02 -2.80 5.72
C GLN A 67 -2.10 -2.03 4.41
N PHE A 68 -3.08 -1.12 4.32
CA PHE A 68 -3.09 -0.14 3.24
C PHE A 68 -1.81 0.68 3.33
N PHE A 69 -1.04 0.70 2.26
CA PHE A 69 0.33 1.22 2.27
C PHE A 69 0.43 2.54 1.52
N ALA A 70 -0.08 2.58 0.29
CA ALA A 70 -0.09 3.79 -0.52
C ALA A 70 -1.21 3.75 -1.55
N LYS A 71 -1.55 4.92 -2.08
CA LYS A 71 -2.40 5.07 -3.28
C LYS A 71 -1.82 6.09 -4.23
N ARG A 72 -2.17 5.93 -5.49
CA ARG A 72 -1.92 6.93 -6.51
C ARG A 72 -2.83 8.14 -6.27
N TYR A 73 -2.31 9.33 -6.54
CA TYR A 73 -3.03 10.58 -6.47
C TYR A 73 -2.79 11.36 -7.77
N GLY A 74 -3.79 11.37 -8.66
CA GLY A 74 -3.63 11.92 -10.01
C GLY A 74 -2.62 11.14 -10.87
N THR A 75 -2.12 11.78 -11.92
CA THR A 75 -1.27 11.10 -12.91
C THR A 75 0.16 10.87 -12.42
N ASN A 76 0.77 11.82 -11.71
CA ASN A 76 2.21 11.78 -11.38
C ASN A 76 2.47 11.98 -9.88
N SER A 77 1.51 11.64 -9.02
CA SER A 77 1.67 11.78 -7.57
C SER A 77 1.09 10.58 -6.83
N TYR A 78 1.46 10.44 -5.56
CA TYR A 78 1.06 9.38 -4.67
C TYR A 78 1.03 9.87 -3.23
N THR A 79 0.34 9.12 -2.38
CA THR A 79 0.29 9.34 -0.95
C THR A 79 0.49 8.01 -0.24
N PHE A 80 1.34 8.00 0.77
CA PHE A 80 1.39 6.90 1.74
C PHE A 80 0.17 6.94 2.68
N THR A 81 -0.04 5.84 3.40
CA THR A 81 -0.96 5.80 4.53
C THR A 81 -0.55 6.77 5.64
N ASP A 82 -1.53 7.32 6.35
CA ASP A 82 -1.28 8.33 7.39
C ASP A 82 -0.31 7.80 8.47
N GLY A 83 0.69 8.61 8.82
CA GLY A 83 1.69 8.27 9.84
C GLY A 83 2.86 7.42 9.33
N PHE A 84 2.84 6.96 8.08
CA PHE A 84 4.02 6.33 7.48
C PHE A 84 5.08 7.39 7.16
N ASN A 85 6.28 7.25 7.75
CA ASN A 85 7.39 8.18 7.57
C ASN A 85 8.72 7.41 7.51
N ASP A 86 9.00 6.79 6.37
CA ASP A 86 10.31 6.21 6.06
C ASP A 86 10.72 6.63 4.65
N ASN A 87 11.77 7.43 4.55
CA ASN A 87 12.24 8.01 3.29
C ASN A 87 12.93 7.00 2.36
N ARG A 88 13.18 5.78 2.85
CA ARG A 88 13.69 4.68 2.03
C ARG A 88 12.65 4.15 1.07
N PHE A 89 11.37 4.32 1.40
CA PHE A 89 10.25 3.93 0.58
C PHE A 89 9.81 5.10 -0.31
N SER A 90 9.63 4.84 -1.60
CA SER A 90 9.17 5.83 -2.57
C SER A 90 8.48 5.13 -3.74
N PHE A 91 7.80 5.89 -4.60
CA PHE A 91 7.21 5.35 -5.81
C PHE A 91 7.73 6.04 -7.06
N THR A 92 8.00 5.25 -8.09
CA THR A 92 8.13 5.75 -9.47
C THR A 92 6.72 5.84 -10.05
N VAL A 93 6.21 7.06 -10.24
CA VAL A 93 4.83 7.30 -10.70
C VAL A 93 4.80 8.10 -12.00
N ASN A 94 4.17 7.54 -13.02
CA ASN A 94 3.84 8.20 -14.29
C ASN A 94 2.68 7.45 -14.97
N GLU A 95 2.26 7.87 -16.16
CA GLU A 95 1.13 7.24 -16.91
C GLU A 95 1.24 5.72 -17.11
N HIS A 96 2.46 5.17 -17.03
CA HIS A 96 2.75 3.77 -17.26
C HIS A 96 3.30 3.03 -16.03
N GLN A 97 3.62 3.75 -14.94
CA GLN A 97 4.24 3.16 -13.76
C GLN A 97 3.60 3.63 -12.46
N PHE A 98 3.54 2.71 -11.51
CA PHE A 98 3.35 3.02 -10.10
C PHE A 98 4.10 1.98 -9.26
N ASP A 99 5.42 1.98 -9.43
CA ASP A 99 6.31 0.94 -8.94
C ASP A 99 6.88 1.34 -7.59
N LEU A 100 6.90 0.39 -6.64
CA LEU A 100 7.41 0.61 -5.30
C LEU A 100 8.94 0.48 -5.29
N ASN A 101 9.63 1.50 -4.82
CA ASN A 101 11.07 1.48 -4.57
C ASN A 101 11.34 1.44 -3.07
N ILE A 102 12.23 0.55 -2.64
CA ILE A 102 12.70 0.44 -1.26
C ILE A 102 14.22 0.47 -1.30
N LYS A 103 14.80 1.49 -0.67
CA LYS A 103 16.26 1.65 -0.57
C LYS A 103 16.80 1.09 0.75
N ASN A 104 18.04 0.61 0.73
CA ASN A 104 18.74 0.14 1.92
C ASN A 104 17.84 -0.80 2.76
N LEU A 105 17.46 -1.92 2.15
CA LEU A 105 16.56 -2.91 2.73
C LEU A 105 17.02 -3.37 4.12
N ARG A 106 16.07 -3.56 5.01
CA ARG A 106 16.26 -4.14 6.35
C ARG A 106 15.41 -5.41 6.46
N GLU A 107 15.80 -6.33 7.34
CA GLU A 107 15.09 -7.61 7.49
C GLU A 107 13.60 -7.44 7.84
N ASP A 108 13.23 -6.36 8.55
CA ASP A 108 11.85 -6.00 8.87
C ASP A 108 11.05 -5.42 7.69
N ASP A 109 11.72 -5.11 6.58
CA ASP A 109 11.09 -4.82 5.29
C ASP A 109 10.66 -6.09 4.54
N GLY A 110 11.04 -7.27 5.04
CA GLY A 110 10.58 -8.57 4.54
C GLY A 110 9.06 -8.73 4.68
N GLY A 111 8.46 -9.32 3.66
CA GLY A 111 7.02 -9.49 3.58
C GLY A 111 6.48 -9.51 2.17
N GLU A 112 5.16 -9.50 2.08
CA GLU A 112 4.41 -9.43 0.83
C GLU A 112 3.98 -7.99 0.52
N TYR A 113 4.11 -7.60 -0.74
CA TYR A 113 3.68 -6.32 -1.27
C TYR A 113 2.73 -6.57 -2.44
N PHE A 114 1.55 -5.96 -2.39
CA PHE A 114 0.48 -6.20 -3.35
C PHE A 114 0.07 -4.90 -4.03
N CYS A 115 0.04 -4.89 -5.35
CA CYS A 115 -0.55 -3.83 -6.14
C CYS A 115 -1.95 -4.24 -6.60
N GLY A 116 -2.89 -3.31 -6.64
CA GLY A 116 -4.22 -3.57 -7.13
C GLY A 116 -5.02 -2.34 -7.49
N GLU A 117 -6.23 -2.57 -7.97
CA GLU A 117 -7.21 -1.55 -8.32
C GLU A 117 -8.35 -1.52 -7.30
N MET A 118 -8.78 -0.30 -6.94
CA MET A 118 -9.98 -0.07 -6.16
C MET A 118 -11.20 0.12 -7.08
N GLU A 119 -12.05 -0.90 -7.19
CA GLU A 119 -13.32 -0.89 -7.92
C GLU A 119 -14.49 -0.61 -6.96
N GLY A 120 -14.79 0.67 -6.70
CA GLY A 120 -15.81 1.06 -5.72
C GLY A 120 -15.38 0.71 -4.30
N THR A 121 -16.09 -0.22 -3.64
CA THR A 121 -15.69 -0.78 -2.34
C THR A 121 -14.88 -2.07 -2.46
N THR A 122 -14.57 -2.51 -3.68
CA THR A 122 -13.82 -3.74 -3.92
C THR A 122 -12.35 -3.47 -4.22
N ILE A 123 -11.45 -4.31 -3.70
CA ILE A 123 -10.05 -4.32 -4.11
C ILE A 123 -9.78 -5.57 -4.96
N LYS A 124 -9.19 -5.38 -6.13
CA LYS A 124 -8.69 -6.44 -7.01
C LYS A 124 -7.17 -6.32 -7.14
N PHE A 125 -6.43 -7.24 -6.54
CA PHE A 125 -4.97 -7.29 -6.71
C PHE A 125 -4.60 -7.73 -8.13
N THR A 126 -3.59 -7.11 -8.73
CA THR A 126 -3.16 -7.38 -10.12
C THR A 126 -1.70 -7.80 -10.22
N SER A 127 -0.86 -7.42 -9.25
CA SER A 127 0.50 -7.93 -9.11
C SER A 127 0.96 -7.92 -7.65
N GLY A 128 2.09 -8.57 -7.38
CA GLY A 128 2.74 -8.49 -6.07
C GLY A 128 4.04 -9.28 -6.02
N ALA A 129 4.82 -9.01 -4.97
CA ALA A 129 6.07 -9.70 -4.71
C ALA A 129 6.24 -10.01 -3.22
N ARG A 130 6.99 -11.08 -2.93
CA ARG A 130 7.44 -11.43 -1.59
C ARG A 130 8.94 -11.18 -1.49
N LEU A 131 9.34 -10.31 -0.57
CA LEU A 131 10.75 -10.09 -0.24
C LEU A 131 11.15 -11.05 0.89
N GLN A 132 12.04 -11.98 0.57
CA GLN A 132 12.53 -13.04 1.45
C GLN A 132 14.00 -12.75 1.79
N PHE A 133 14.30 -12.61 3.07
CA PHE A 133 15.68 -12.61 3.57
C PHE A 133 16.13 -14.03 3.89
#